data_AF-A0A9D8XT66-F1
#
_entry.id   AF-A0A9D8XT66-F1
#
_cell.length_a   1.000
_cell.length_b   1.000
_cell.length_c   1.000
_cell.angle_alpha   90.00
_cell.angle_beta   90.00
_cell.angle_gamma   90.00
#
_symmetry.space_group_name_H-M   'P 1'
#
loop_
_entity.id
_entity.type
_entity.pdbx_description
1 polymer ?
#
loop_
_entity_poly.entity_id
_entity_poly.type
_entity_poly.pdbx_seq_one_letter_code
_entity_poly.pdbx_strand_id
1 'polypeptide(L)'
;GQPSGLTEAVFKKFFEVAEIAAFSETERYDYEENLKNYNDWFSVMNTAKNEGIAEGRAEGLAEGEAIGMQKGRTEGLAEGEAIGMEKGRTEGEAIAKQEMAKSLKSQGVPTDVIAKASGLTAEEIESL
;
A
#
# COMPACT_ATOMS: atom_id res chain seq x y z
N GLY A 1 -32.61 37.55 -46.22
CA GLY A 1 -32.63 37.51 -44.75
C GLY A 1 -32.29 36.10 -44.34
N GLN A 2 -31.26 35.94 -43.51
CA GLN A 2 -30.77 34.64 -43.05
C GLN A 2 -31.83 34.03 -42.09
N PRO A 3 -32.25 32.75 -42.26
CA PRO A 3 -33.31 32.20 -41.44
C PRO A 3 -32.83 31.96 -40.01
N SER A 4 -33.57 32.48 -39.04
CA SER A 4 -33.35 32.27 -37.61
C SER A 4 -33.68 30.83 -37.22
N GLY A 5 -32.68 29.96 -37.16
CA GLY A 5 -32.86 28.56 -36.74
C GLY A 5 -31.65 27.65 -36.94
N LEU A 6 -30.69 28.04 -37.78
CA LEU A 6 -29.44 27.31 -37.98
C LEU A 6 -28.35 27.91 -37.10
N THR A 7 -27.91 27.15 -36.09
CA THR A 7 -26.70 27.50 -35.34
C THR A 7 -25.49 27.38 -36.24
N GLU A 8 -24.45 28.19 -36.00
CA GLU A 8 -23.23 28.23 -36.80
C GLU A 8 -22.57 26.84 -36.92
N ALA A 9 -22.67 26.00 -35.88
CA ALA A 9 -22.20 24.62 -35.88
C ALA A 9 -22.96 23.69 -36.85
N VAL A 10 -24.30 23.84 -36.96
CA VAL A 10 -25.10 23.04 -37.90
C VAL A 10 -24.85 23.48 -39.34
N PHE A 11 -24.71 24.79 -39.56
CA PHE A 11 -24.38 25.33 -40.88
C PHE A 11 -22.98 24.90 -41.34
N LYS A 12 -21.98 24.95 -40.45
CA LYS A 12 -20.62 24.51 -40.74
C LYS A 12 -20.55 23.01 -41.07
N LYS A 13 -21.23 22.17 -40.28
CA LYS A 13 -21.30 20.72 -40.54
C LYS A 13 -22.00 20.39 -41.86
N PHE A 14 -23.03 21.15 -42.23
CA PHE A 14 -23.69 21.01 -43.53
C PHE A 14 -22.76 21.37 -44.69
N PHE A 15 -21.98 22.46 -44.56
CA PHE A 15 -21.00 22.86 -45.56
C PHE A 15 -19.83 21.86 -45.71
N GLU A 16 -19.29 21.35 -44.59
CA GLU A 16 -18.25 20.31 -44.63
C GLU A 16 -18.74 19.04 -45.35
N VAL A 17 -19.96 18.60 -45.08
CA VAL A 17 -20.56 17.43 -45.77
C VAL A 17 -20.81 17.72 -47.26
N ALA A 18 -21.25 18.92 -47.60
CA ALA A 18 -21.47 19.32 -49.00
C ALA A 18 -20.16 19.46 -49.78
N GLU A 19 -19.09 19.96 -49.15
CA GLU A 19 -17.74 20.02 -49.74
C GLU A 19 -17.19 18.62 -50.01
N ILE A 20 -17.28 17.70 -49.05
CA ILE A 20 -16.87 16.30 -49.23
C ILE A 20 -17.71 15.62 -50.33
N ALA A 21 -19.00 15.94 -50.44
CA ALA A 21 -19.87 15.41 -51.49
C ALA A 21 -19.56 15.96 -52.89
N ALA A 22 -18.89 17.12 -52.98
CA ALA A 22 -18.47 17.75 -54.22
C ALA A 22 -17.09 17.29 -54.71
N PHE A 23 -16.38 16.45 -53.94
CA PHE A 23 -15.07 15.91 -54.31
C PHE A 23 -15.15 15.05 -55.58
N SER A 24 -14.11 15.16 -56.41
CA SER A 24 -13.83 14.17 -57.46
C SER A 24 -13.49 12.80 -56.86
N GLU A 25 -13.50 11.75 -57.68
CA GLU A 25 -13.13 10.41 -57.22
C GLU A 25 -11.72 10.36 -56.63
N THR A 26 -10.77 11.10 -57.20
CA THR A 26 -9.39 11.20 -56.69
C THR A 26 -9.33 11.92 -55.35
N GLU A 27 -10.02 13.06 -55.21
CA GLU A 27 -10.05 13.80 -53.94
C GLU A 27 -10.75 13.01 -52.82
N ARG A 28 -11.79 12.24 -53.15
CA ARG A 28 -12.42 11.30 -52.21
C ARG A 28 -11.45 10.20 -51.79
N TYR A 29 -10.73 9.61 -52.74
CA TYR A 29 -9.76 8.56 -52.46
C TYR A 29 -8.65 9.08 -51.52
N ASP A 30 -8.05 10.22 -51.84
CA ASP A 30 -6.98 10.82 -51.03
C ASP A 30 -7.48 11.20 -49.62
N TYR A 31 -8.72 11.69 -49.51
CA TYR A 31 -9.34 12.00 -48.22
C TYR A 31 -9.57 10.74 -47.37
N GLU A 32 -10.10 9.67 -47.96
CA GLU A 32 -10.35 8.39 -47.29
C GLU A 32 -9.02 7.73 -46.86
N GLU A 33 -7.98 7.80 -47.69
CA GLU A 33 -6.63 7.28 -47.36
C GLU A 33 -5.99 8.05 -46.20
N ASN A 34 -6.06 9.38 -46.22
CA ASN A 34 -5.54 10.21 -45.13
C ASN A 34 -6.29 9.96 -43.81
N LEU A 35 -7.61 9.82 -43.87
CA LEU A 35 -8.43 9.51 -42.70
C LEU A 35 -8.05 8.14 -42.12
N LYS A 36 -7.82 7.13 -42.97
CA LYS A 36 -7.35 5.82 -42.55
C LYS A 36 -5.99 5.91 -41.85
N ASN A 37 -5.03 6.60 -42.45
CA ASN A 37 -3.69 6.78 -41.88
C ASN A 37 -3.75 7.47 -40.50
N TYR A 38 -4.60 8.49 -40.36
CA TYR A 38 -4.82 9.17 -39.08
C TYR A 38 -5.44 8.21 -38.04
N ASN A 39 -6.46 7.44 -38.42
CA ASN A 39 -7.12 6.49 -37.52
C ASN A 39 -6.18 5.37 -37.07
N ASP A 40 -5.37 4.83 -37.98
CA ASP A 40 -4.39 3.79 -37.67
C ASP A 40 -3.33 4.33 -36.69
N TRP A 41 -2.79 5.52 -36.96
CA TRP A 41 -1.85 6.19 -36.06
C TRP A 41 -2.48 6.46 -34.68
N PHE A 42 -3.69 7.00 -34.65
CA PHE A 42 -4.39 7.29 -33.40
C PHE A 42 -4.66 6.02 -32.60
N SER A 43 -5.02 4.92 -33.27
CA SER A 43 -5.23 3.61 -32.65
C SER A 43 -3.95 3.09 -32.00
N VAL A 44 -2.82 3.11 -32.72
CA VAL A 44 -1.51 2.69 -32.18
C VAL A 44 -1.13 3.52 -30.95
N MET A 45 -1.23 4.84 -31.05
CA MET A 45 -0.89 5.74 -29.93
C MET A 45 -1.79 5.52 -28.71
N ASN A 46 -3.09 5.30 -28.93
CA ASN A 46 -4.03 5.06 -27.83
C ASN A 46 -3.77 3.71 -27.15
N THR A 47 -3.47 2.66 -27.92
CA THR A 47 -3.09 1.35 -27.39
C THR A 47 -1.82 1.46 -26.55
N ALA A 48 -0.75 2.04 -27.10
CA ALA A 48 0.51 2.22 -26.37
C ALA A 48 0.34 3.04 -25.08
N LYS A 49 -0.49 4.10 -25.11
CA LYS A 49 -0.81 4.88 -23.92
C LYS A 49 -1.55 4.05 -22.87
N ASN A 50 -2.54 3.27 -23.29
CA ASN A 50 -3.32 2.44 -22.37
C ASN A 50 -2.49 1.32 -21.77
N GLU A 51 -1.64 0.68 -22.57
CA GLU A 51 -0.67 -0.32 -22.12
C GLU A 51 0.29 0.28 -21.10
N GLY A 52 0.91 1.43 -21.39
CA GLY A 52 1.81 2.10 -20.45
C GLY A 52 1.12 2.50 -19.13
N ILE A 53 -0.14 2.92 -19.17
CA ILE A 53 -0.92 3.19 -17.95
C ILE A 53 -1.20 1.89 -17.17
N ALA A 54 -1.52 0.80 -17.88
CA ALA A 54 -1.80 -0.49 -17.26
C ALA A 54 -0.53 -1.07 -16.61
N GLU A 55 0.58 -1.05 -17.31
CA GLU A 55 1.91 -1.48 -16.82
C GLU A 55 2.33 -0.65 -15.61
N GLY A 56 2.33 0.68 -15.71
CA GLY A 56 2.72 1.54 -14.60
C GLY A 56 1.84 1.38 -13.35
N ARG A 57 0.55 1.08 -13.53
CA ARG A 57 -0.34 0.73 -12.40
C ARG A 57 0.00 -0.63 -11.81
N ALA A 58 0.24 -1.64 -12.64
CA ALA A 58 0.58 -2.97 -12.19
C ALA A 58 1.92 -2.98 -11.43
N GLU A 59 2.94 -2.32 -11.97
CA GLU A 59 4.25 -2.13 -11.32
C GLU A 59 4.11 -1.39 -10.00
N GLY A 60 3.42 -0.24 -9.99
CA GLY A 60 3.23 0.55 -8.77
C GLY A 60 2.49 -0.20 -7.66
N LEU A 61 1.49 -1.04 -8.01
CA LEU A 61 0.80 -1.91 -7.06
C LEU A 61 1.74 -2.99 -6.53
N ALA A 62 2.47 -3.68 -7.40
CA ALA A 62 3.39 -4.75 -7.02
C ALA A 62 4.52 -4.24 -6.12
N GLU A 63 5.13 -3.10 -6.46
CA GLU A 63 6.15 -2.44 -5.63
C GLU A 63 5.57 -2.01 -4.28
N GLY A 64 4.38 -1.39 -4.28
CA GLY A 64 3.70 -0.96 -3.06
C GLY A 64 3.42 -2.11 -2.11
N GLU A 65 2.91 -3.23 -2.62
CA GLU A 65 2.66 -4.45 -1.85
C GLU A 65 3.96 -5.07 -1.31
N ALA A 66 5.00 -5.17 -2.14
CA ALA A 66 6.28 -5.73 -1.74
C ALA A 66 6.93 -4.91 -0.61
N ILE A 67 6.98 -3.57 -0.75
CA ILE A 67 7.51 -2.67 0.26
C ILE A 67 6.67 -2.73 1.54
N GLY A 68 5.34 -2.72 1.40
CA GLY A 68 4.42 -2.79 2.54
C GLY A 68 4.58 -4.07 3.35
N MET A 69 4.64 -5.23 2.68
CA MET A 69 4.87 -6.52 3.32
C MET A 69 6.23 -6.60 4.00
N GLN A 70 7.29 -6.13 3.33
CA GLN A 70 8.63 -6.16 3.91
C GLN A 70 8.70 -5.31 5.18
N LYS A 71 8.22 -4.06 5.12
CA LYS A 71 8.21 -3.16 6.29
C LYS A 71 7.38 -3.73 7.44
N GLY A 72 6.15 -4.14 7.16
CA GLY A 72 5.26 -4.71 8.18
C GLY A 72 5.86 -5.95 8.85
N ARG A 73 6.53 -6.81 8.08
CA ARG A 73 7.23 -7.98 8.64
C ARG A 73 8.42 -7.58 9.50
N THR A 74 9.26 -6.66 9.04
CA THR A 74 10.45 -6.24 9.80
C THR A 74 10.08 -5.53 11.08
N GLU A 75 9.10 -4.62 11.03
CA GLU A 75 8.64 -3.85 12.18
C GLU A 75 7.94 -4.77 13.19
N GLY A 76 7.01 -5.60 12.71
CA GLY A 76 6.28 -6.53 13.58
C GLY A 76 7.18 -7.58 14.25
N LEU A 77 8.22 -8.07 13.56
CA LEU A 77 9.20 -8.98 14.17
C LEU A 77 10.02 -8.26 15.24
N ALA A 78 10.56 -7.08 14.94
CA ALA A 78 11.37 -6.33 15.89
C ALA A 78 10.58 -5.95 17.16
N GLU A 79 9.33 -5.50 16.99
CA GLU A 79 8.44 -5.17 18.10
C GLU A 79 8.10 -6.44 18.92
N GLY A 80 7.77 -7.54 18.25
CA GLY A 80 7.47 -8.81 18.90
C GLY A 80 8.65 -9.36 19.71
N GLU A 81 9.88 -9.29 19.15
CA GLU A 81 11.11 -9.69 19.84
C GLU A 81 11.40 -8.81 21.05
N ALA A 82 11.26 -7.49 20.93
CA ALA A 82 11.48 -6.55 22.02
C ALA A 82 10.51 -6.79 23.19
N ILE A 83 9.21 -6.92 22.88
CA ILE A 83 8.18 -7.22 23.89
C ILE A 83 8.43 -8.58 24.52
N GLY A 84 8.76 -9.59 23.72
CA GLY A 84 9.03 -10.95 24.20
C GLY A 84 10.24 -11.01 25.13
N MET A 85 11.35 -10.34 24.77
CA MET A 85 12.55 -10.28 25.60
C MET A 85 12.28 -9.57 26.93
N GLU A 86 11.58 -8.44 26.92
CA GLU A 86 11.30 -7.69 28.15
C GLU A 86 10.36 -8.45 29.09
N LYS A 87 9.31 -9.10 28.56
CA LYS A 87 8.44 -9.99 29.34
C LYS A 87 9.21 -11.17 29.90
N GLY A 88 10.00 -11.86 29.07
CA GLY A 88 10.79 -13.00 29.53
C GLY A 88 11.82 -12.64 30.60
N ARG A 89 12.45 -11.46 30.48
CA ARG A 89 13.39 -10.93 31.48
C ARG A 89 12.68 -10.64 32.80
N THR A 90 11.57 -9.92 32.77
CA THR A 90 10.83 -9.53 33.99
C THR A 90 10.21 -10.73 34.69
N GLU A 91 9.60 -11.66 33.95
CA GLU A 91 9.08 -12.93 34.49
C GLU A 91 10.20 -13.80 35.07
N GLY A 92 11.33 -13.92 34.35
CA GLY A 92 12.50 -14.65 34.82
C GLY A 92 13.10 -14.08 36.11
N GLU A 93 13.22 -12.76 36.21
CA GLU A 93 13.67 -12.07 37.42
C GLU A 93 12.72 -12.30 38.60
N ALA A 94 11.40 -12.25 38.38
CA ALA A 94 10.42 -12.53 39.41
C ALA A 94 10.50 -13.97 39.93
N ILE A 95 10.58 -14.95 39.01
CA ILE A 95 10.74 -16.37 39.35
C ILE A 95 12.04 -16.58 40.13
N ALA A 96 13.15 -16.00 39.67
CA ALA A 96 14.45 -16.13 40.34
C ALA A 96 14.41 -15.57 41.77
N LYS A 97 13.76 -14.43 42.00
CA LYS A 97 13.57 -13.86 43.35
C LYS A 97 12.75 -14.79 44.25
N GLN A 98 11.66 -15.36 43.73
CA GLN A 98 10.81 -16.29 44.48
C GLN A 98 11.55 -17.58 44.83
N GLU A 99 12.26 -18.19 43.88
CA GLU A 99 13.02 -19.42 44.11
C GLU A 99 14.17 -19.20 45.10
N MET A 100 14.85 -18.05 45.02
CA MET A 100 15.85 -17.67 46.02
C MET A 100 15.24 -17.52 47.41
N ALA A 101 14.10 -16.84 47.54
CA ALA A 101 13.42 -16.66 48.82
C ALA A 101 12.94 -18.00 49.41
N LYS A 102 12.35 -18.88 48.61
CA LYS A 102 11.98 -20.26 49.02
C LYS A 102 13.18 -21.04 49.55
N SER A 103 14.30 -21.00 48.82
CA SER A 103 15.53 -21.70 49.20
C SER A 103 16.07 -21.18 50.54
N LEU A 104 16.17 -19.86 50.72
CA LEU A 104 16.64 -19.27 51.97
C LEU A 104 15.70 -19.54 53.15
N LYS A 105 14.38 -19.50 52.91
CA LYS A 105 13.37 -19.84 53.93
C LYS A 105 13.51 -21.29 54.39
N SER A 106 13.74 -22.22 53.46
CA SER A 106 13.97 -23.64 53.78
C SER A 106 15.25 -23.88 54.60
N GLN A 107 16.22 -22.97 54.51
CA GLN A 107 17.47 -23.01 55.28
C GLN A 107 17.33 -22.34 56.65
N GLY A 108 16.14 -21.83 57.01
CA GLY A 108 15.88 -21.16 58.28
C GLY A 108 16.44 -19.74 58.37
N VAL A 109 16.73 -19.11 57.23
CA VAL A 109 17.16 -17.71 57.19
C VAL A 109 16.01 -16.81 57.64
N PRO A 110 16.23 -15.82 58.54
CA PRO A 110 15.18 -14.92 58.99
C PRO A 110 14.50 -14.14 57.86
N THR A 111 13.18 -13.97 57.94
CA THR A 111 12.35 -13.31 56.91
C THR A 111 12.83 -11.89 56.58
N ASP A 112 13.29 -11.12 57.56
CA ASP A 112 13.81 -9.75 57.36
C ASP A 112 15.11 -9.73 56.54
N VAL A 113 15.94 -10.76 56.68
CA VAL A 113 17.16 -10.95 55.87
C VAL A 113 16.80 -11.37 54.45
N ILE A 114 15.84 -12.29 54.28
CA ILE A 114 15.36 -12.72 52.97
C ILE A 114 14.72 -11.55 52.21
N ALA A 115 13.92 -10.72 52.88
CA ALA A 115 13.28 -9.53 52.29
C ALA A 115 14.33 -8.56 51.75
N LYS A 116 15.38 -8.27 52.53
CA LYS A 116 16.49 -7.41 52.09
C LYS A 116 17.27 -8.00 50.91
N ALA A 117 17.44 -9.32 50.84
CA ALA A 117 18.23 -9.97 49.80
C ALA A 117 17.45 -10.18 48.49
N SER A 118 16.17 -10.54 48.57
CA SER A 118 15.31 -10.84 47.42
C SER A 118 14.55 -9.64 46.87
N GLY A 119 14.35 -8.61 47.70
CA GLY A 119 13.50 -7.47 47.37
C GLY A 119 12.02 -7.79 47.38
N LEU A 120 11.62 -8.95 47.91
CA LEU A 120 10.23 -9.32 48.18
C LEU A 120 9.78 -8.77 49.54
N THR A 121 8.47 -8.55 49.71
CA THR A 121 7.92 -8.16 51.01
C THR A 121 7.90 -9.33 51.99
N ALA A 122 7.77 -9.01 53.29
CA ALA A 122 7.63 -10.04 54.31
C ALA A 122 6.37 -10.89 54.06
N GLU A 123 5.24 -10.27 53.65
CA GLU A 123 4.02 -11.03 53.32
C GLU A 123 4.22 -11.96 52.13
N GLU A 124 4.89 -11.49 51.07
CA GLU A 124 5.21 -12.32 49.90
C GLU A 124 6.06 -13.53 50.33
N ILE A 125 7.11 -13.33 51.13
CA ILE A 125 7.97 -14.40 51.63
C ILE A 125 7.22 -15.37 52.56
N GLU A 126 6.34 -14.87 53.42
CA GLU A 126 5.53 -15.71 54.30
C GLU A 126 4.57 -16.61 53.52
N SER A 127 4.07 -16.12 52.38
CA SER A 127 3.19 -16.85 51.46
C SER A 127 3.86 -17.89 50.54
N LEU A 128 5.20 -17.85 50.41
CA LEU A 128 6.00 -18.82 49.64
C LEU A 128 6.21 -20.15 50.37
#